data_AF-A0A2E6TNM7-F1
#
_entry.id   AF-A0A2E6TNM7-F1
#
_cell.length_a   1.000
_cell.length_b   1.000
_cell.length_c   1.000
_cell.angle_alpha   90.00
_cell.angle_beta   90.00
_cell.angle_gamma   90.00
#
_symmetry.space_group_name_H-M   'P 1'
#
loop_
_entity.id
_entity.type
_entity.pdbx_description
1 polymer ?
#
loop_
_entity_poly.entity_id
_entity_poly.type
_entity_poly.pdbx_seq_one_letter_code
_entity_poly.pdbx_strand_id
1 'polypeptide(L)'
;MNDTNEVIEVARVFKNLGADEAKAQVMASQIIKRAERIAKEKESSKVDELRKLLEIAVLGAQGLLKPSDQALLHPKKPPNA
;
A
#
# COMPACT_ATOMS: atom_id res chain seq x y z
N MET A 1 -21.27 -2.08 -3.00
CA MET A 1 -20.57 -2.49 -1.76
C MET A 1 -20.77 -1.37 -0.76
N ASN A 2 -21.16 -1.66 0.48
CA ASN A 2 -21.17 -0.62 1.52
C ASN A 2 -19.71 -0.33 1.92
N ASP A 3 -19.33 0.94 1.99
CA ASP A 3 -17.96 1.38 2.31
C ASP A 3 -17.44 0.77 3.62
N THR A 4 -18.33 0.56 4.59
CA THR A 4 -18.02 -0.09 5.87
C THR A 4 -17.55 -1.54 5.69
N ASN A 5 -18.16 -2.30 4.77
CA ASN A 5 -17.76 -3.68 4.50
C ASN A 5 -16.39 -3.74 3.82
N GLU A 6 -16.11 -2.79 2.92
CA GLU A 6 -14.80 -2.73 2.25
C GLU A 6 -13.68 -2.41 3.25
N VAL A 7 -13.90 -1.47 4.19
CA VAL A 7 -12.93 -1.17 5.26
C VAL A 7 -12.67 -2.39 6.13
N ILE A 8 -13.70 -3.18 6.47
CA ILE A 8 -13.54 -4.39 7.29
C ILE A 8 -12.69 -5.43 6.56
N GLU A 9 -12.98 -5.70 5.28
CA GLU A 9 -12.21 -6.69 4.50
C GLU A 9 -10.75 -6.26 4.32
N VAL A 10 -10.51 -4.98 4.03
CA VAL A 10 -9.14 -4.45 3.90
C VAL A 10 -8.42 -4.43 5.26
N ALA A 11 -9.12 -4.16 6.36
CA ALA A 11 -8.53 -4.19 7.71
C ALA A 11 -8.01 -5.59 8.09
N ARG A 12 -8.67 -6.67 7.62
CA ARG A 12 -8.18 -8.04 7.85
C ARG A 12 -6.78 -8.26 7.28
N VAL A 13 -6.44 -7.63 6.16
CA VAL A 13 -5.08 -7.70 5.58
C VAL A 13 -4.07 -7.12 6.58
N PHE A 14 -4.34 -5.93 7.12
CA PHE A 14 -3.44 -5.29 8.08
C PHE A 14 -3.35 -6.03 9.41
N LYS A 15 -4.45 -6.63 9.88
CA LYS A 15 -4.42 -7.53 11.04
C LYS A 15 -3.51 -8.73 10.80
N ASN A 16 -3.60 -9.35 9.62
CA ASN A 16 -2.74 -10.48 9.25
C ASN A 16 -1.25 -10.06 9.12
N LEU A 17 -0.98 -8.78 8.89
CA LEU A 17 0.37 -8.20 8.90
C LEU A 17 0.84 -7.80 10.31
N GLY A 18 0.05 -8.04 11.36
CA GLY A 18 0.42 -7.81 12.75
C GLY A 18 -0.08 -6.51 13.37
N ALA A 19 -0.93 -5.74 12.69
CA ALA A 19 -1.55 -4.56 13.28
C ALA A 19 -2.69 -4.92 14.25
N ASP A 20 -2.84 -4.14 15.32
CA ASP A 20 -4.03 -4.22 16.16
C ASP A 20 -5.29 -3.76 15.42
N GLU A 21 -6.47 -4.14 15.91
CA GLU A 21 -7.77 -3.89 15.27
C GLU A 21 -7.97 -2.41 14.91
N ALA A 22 -7.69 -1.51 15.86
CA ALA A 22 -7.91 -0.07 15.68
C ALA A 22 -6.98 0.49 14.60
N LYS A 23 -5.69 0.13 14.65
CA LYS A 23 -4.73 0.54 13.60
C LYS A 23 -5.09 -0.07 12.25
N ALA A 24 -5.52 -1.33 12.20
CA ALA A 24 -5.91 -1.99 10.97
C ALA A 24 -7.08 -1.29 10.26
N GLN A 25 -8.09 -0.87 11.02
CA GLN A 25 -9.23 -0.10 10.48
C GLN A 25 -8.81 1.29 9.99
N VAL A 26 -7.95 1.99 10.73
CA VAL A 26 -7.43 3.30 10.30
C VAL A 26 -6.63 3.17 9.02
N MET A 27 -5.72 2.20 8.94
CA MET A 27 -4.92 1.94 7.73
C MET A 27 -5.79 1.56 6.53
N ALA A 28 -6.80 0.71 6.75
CA ALA A 28 -7.76 0.34 5.70
C ALA A 28 -8.48 1.57 5.14
N SER A 29 -9.02 2.42 6.01
CA SER A 29 -9.69 3.66 5.58
C SER A 29 -8.74 4.58 4.81
N GLN A 30 -7.50 4.72 5.26
CA GLN A 30 -6.51 5.57 4.59
C GLN A 30 -6.11 5.01 3.21
N ILE A 31 -5.91 3.71 3.09
CA ILE A 31 -5.45 3.10 1.83
C ILE A 31 -6.55 3.12 0.77
N ILE A 32 -7.82 2.93 1.17
CA ILE A 32 -8.98 3.05 0.27
C ILE A 32 -9.10 4.49 -0.25
N LYS A 33 -9.07 5.50 0.64
CA LYS A 33 -9.09 6.92 0.24
C LYS A 33 -7.95 7.27 -0.71
N ARG A 34 -6.76 6.70 -0.49
CA ARG A 34 -5.62 6.89 -1.36
C ARG A 34 -5.83 6.24 -2.72
N ALA A 35 -6.38 5.02 -2.78
CA ALA A 35 -6.72 4.35 -4.02
C ALA A 35 -7.74 5.15 -4.85
N GLU A 36 -8.78 5.68 -4.22
CA GLU A 36 -9.80 6.53 -4.86
C GLU A 36 -9.18 7.79 -5.45
N ARG A 37 -8.33 8.47 -4.68
CA ARG A 37 -7.63 9.66 -5.15
C ARG A 37 -6.76 9.36 -6.36
N ILE A 38 -5.95 8.30 -6.31
CA ILE A 38 -5.07 7.92 -7.43
C ILE A 38 -5.89 7.53 -8.65
N ALA A 39 -6.96 6.75 -8.47
CA ALA A 39 -7.87 6.36 -9.53
C ALA A 39 -8.46 7.58 -10.24
N LYS A 40 -8.86 8.60 -9.48
CA LYS A 40 -9.34 9.87 -10.02
C LYS A 40 -8.24 10.66 -10.75
N GLU A 41 -7.05 10.77 -10.16
CA GLU A 41 -5.92 11.51 -10.74
C GLU A 41 -5.38 10.87 -12.03
N LYS A 42 -5.51 9.54 -12.18
CA LYS A 42 -4.95 8.77 -13.30
C LYS A 42 -5.99 8.19 -14.26
N GLU A 43 -7.27 8.51 -14.07
CA GLU A 43 -8.40 7.93 -14.80
C GLU A 43 -8.33 6.38 -14.83
N SER A 44 -8.00 5.78 -13.69
CA SER A 44 -7.81 4.33 -13.54
C SER A 44 -8.85 3.71 -12.61
N SER A 45 -8.84 2.38 -12.47
CA SER A 45 -9.76 1.66 -11.59
C SER A 45 -9.32 1.77 -10.12
N LYS A 46 -10.26 2.14 -9.23
CA LYS A 46 -10.07 2.11 -7.77
C LYS A 46 -9.54 0.75 -7.30
N VAL A 47 -10.10 -0.34 -7.85
CA VAL A 47 -9.74 -1.72 -7.48
C VAL A 47 -8.28 -2.01 -7.82
N ASP A 48 -7.82 -1.57 -9.00
CA ASP A 48 -6.43 -1.77 -9.41
C ASP A 48 -5.45 -0.96 -8.57
N GLU A 49 -5.77 0.30 -8.25
CA GLU A 49 -4.92 1.13 -7.40
C GLU A 49 -4.89 0.61 -5.96
N LEU A 50 -6.02 0.13 -5.44
CA LEU A 50 -6.09 -0.50 -4.13
C LEU A 50 -5.24 -1.78 -4.08
N ARG A 51 -5.34 -2.64 -5.09
CA ARG A 51 -4.48 -3.83 -5.22
C ARG A 51 -3.00 -3.46 -5.21
N LYS A 52 -2.59 -2.46 -5.99
CA LYS A 52 -1.19 -2.00 -6.04
C LYS A 52 -0.71 -1.49 -4.69
N LEU A 53 -1.54 -0.76 -3.96
CA LEU A 53 -1.21 -0.23 -2.63
C LEU A 53 -1.11 -1.34 -1.58
N LEU A 54 -2.01 -2.33 -1.61
CA LEU A 54 -1.95 -3.48 -0.71
C LEU A 54 -0.70 -4.33 -0.96
N GLU A 55 -0.32 -4.53 -2.22
CA GLU A 55 0.92 -5.20 -2.58
C GLU A 55 2.15 -4.48 -2.01
N ILE A 56 2.18 -3.13 -2.05
CA ILE A 56 3.24 -2.33 -1.39
C ILE A 56 3.26 -2.61 0.11
N ALA A 57 2.10 -2.59 0.77
CA ALA A 57 2.01 -2.80 2.21
C ALA A 57 2.54 -4.18 2.62
N VAL A 58 2.20 -5.22 1.84
CA VAL A 58 2.68 -6.60 2.07
C VAL A 58 4.19 -6.69 1.87
N LEU A 59 4.72 -6.15 0.78
CA LEU A 59 6.17 -6.13 0.52
C LEU A 59 6.93 -5.37 1.61
N GLY A 60 6.44 -4.18 1.98
CA GLY A 60 7.03 -3.37 3.04
C GLY A 60 7.06 -4.08 4.40
N ALA A 61 5.98 -4.80 4.74
CA ALA A 61 5.95 -5.61 5.96
C ALA A 61 6.96 -6.78 5.96
N GLN A 62 7.35 -7.25 4.78
CA GLN A 62 8.38 -8.30 4.61
C GLN A 62 9.79 -7.73 4.48
N GLY A 63 9.98 -6.40 4.59
CA GLY A 63 11.27 -5.74 4.36
C GLY A 63 11.68 -5.73 2.89
N LEU A 64 10.74 -5.96 1.96
CA LEU A 64 10.95 -5.96 0.52
C LEU A 64 10.47 -4.64 -0.10
N LEU A 65 11.14 -4.24 -1.17
CA LEU A 65 10.68 -3.16 -2.04
C LEU A 65 10.02 -3.76 -3.28
N LYS A 66 9.19 -2.97 -3.97
CA LYS A 66 8.73 -3.37 -5.31
C LYS A 66 9.95 -3.57 -6.21
N PRO A 67 9.92 -4.54 -7.15
CA PRO A 67 11.00 -4.73 -8.12
C PRO A 67 11.33 -3.45 -8.91
N SER A 68 10.33 -2.61 -9.21
CA SER A 68 10.52 -1.31 -9.85
C SER A 68 11.32 -0.31 -9.01
N ASP A 69 11.29 -0.45 -7.68
CA ASP A 69 11.88 0.50 -6.73
C ASP A 69 13.27 0.03 -6.27
N GLN A 70 13.59 -1.27 -6.41
CA GLN A 70 14.93 -1.81 -6.13
C GLN A 70 16.01 -1.21 -7.03
N ALA A 71 15.68 -0.82 -8.26
CA ALA A 71 16.64 -0.27 -9.23
C ALA A 71 17.20 1.11 -8.84
N LEU A 72 16.64 1.79 -7.84
CA LEU A 72 17.10 3.12 -7.40
C LEU A 72 18.17 3.07 -6.29
N LEU A 73 18.50 1.88 -5.77
CA LEU A 73 19.49 1.67 -4.70
C LEU A 73 20.92 1.45 -5.22
N HIS A 74 21.25 1.91 -6.43
CA HIS A 74 22.67 1.94 -6.82
C HIS A 74 23.45 2.72 -5.75
N PRO A 75 24.49 2.14 -5.13
CA PRO A 75 25.32 2.88 -4.21
C PRO A 75 25.87 4.10 -4.97
N LYS A 76 25.64 5.31 -4.44
CA LYS A 76 26.33 6.50 -4.93
C LYS A 76 27.81 6.16 -4.94
N LYS A 77 28.45 6.14 -6.13
CA LYS A 77 29.91 6.06 -6.22
C LYS A 77 30.47 7.12 -5.25
N PRO A 78 31.40 6.77 -4.35
CA PRO A 78 32.07 7.80 -3.56
C PRO A 78 32.71 8.79 -4.55
N PRO A 79 32.59 10.11 -4.32
CA PRO A 79 33.29 11.08 -5.14
C PRO A 79 34.79 10.75 -5.08
N ASN A 80 35.42 10.66 -6.25
CA ASN A 80 36.81 10.25 -6.45
C ASN A 80 37.72 10.71 -5.30
N ALA A 81 38.43 9.74 -4.70
CA ALA A 81 39.61 9.99 -3.86
C ALA A 81 40.82 10.31 -4.74
#